data_AF-A0AAW2GSD0-F1
#
_entry.id   AF-A0AAW2GSD0-F1
#
_cell.length_a   1.000
_cell.length_b   1.000
_cell.length_c   1.000
_cell.angle_alpha   90.00
_cell.angle_beta   90.00
_cell.angle_gamma   90.00
#
_symmetry.space_group_name_H-M   'P 1'
#
loop_
_entity.id
_entity.type
_entity.pdbx_description
1 polymer ?
#
loop_
_entity_poly.entity_id
_entity_poly.type
_entity_poly.pdbx_seq_one_letter_code
_entity_poly.pdbx_strand_id
1 'polypeptide(L)'
;MKFVLYVCLFVLSSTIIEGKLGNRNENYNVCLTENNVSDDDMFSITDILENKHTQSENQEKLKKNGCVLQCLLQKEGVMQEAEYDEEKIRSSFTKKTNVKPGEEMFEALNNCINETKNLTEKCEKSLALTECVIKAEERIFNIHKLKHKEHEDENKSEK
;
A
#
# COMPACT_ATOMS: atom_id res chain seq x y z
N MET A 1 -25.95 -21.46 40.73
CA MET A 1 -24.62 -20.85 40.53
C MET A 1 -24.31 -20.86 39.03
N LYS A 2 -24.16 -19.64 38.48
CA LYS A 2 -23.63 -19.21 37.17
C LYS A 2 -23.40 -20.27 36.07
N PHE A 3 -24.44 -20.56 35.29
CA PHE A 3 -24.33 -20.86 33.86
C PHE A 3 -24.33 -19.51 33.12
N VAL A 4 -23.17 -18.90 32.91
CA VAL A 4 -23.06 -17.61 32.24
C VAL A 4 -21.91 -17.67 31.23
N LEU A 5 -22.29 -17.84 29.96
CA LEU A 5 -21.71 -17.13 28.81
C LEU A 5 -20.19 -17.23 28.60
N TYR A 6 -19.60 -18.41 28.64
CA TYR A 6 -18.17 -18.59 28.30
C TYR A 6 -17.95 -19.12 26.86
N VAL A 7 -18.79 -18.71 25.90
CA VAL A 7 -18.70 -19.18 24.50
C VAL A 7 -18.48 -18.05 23.47
N CYS A 8 -18.50 -16.77 23.88
CA CYS A 8 -18.38 -15.64 22.94
C CYS A 8 -17.25 -14.65 23.26
N LEU A 9 -16.03 -15.12 23.55
CA LEU A 9 -14.89 -14.19 23.72
C LEU A 9 -13.62 -14.53 22.91
N PHE A 10 -13.61 -15.61 22.13
CA PHE A 10 -12.59 -15.79 21.11
C PHE A 10 -13.16 -15.41 19.74
N VAL A 11 -13.66 -14.18 19.61
CA VAL A 11 -13.50 -13.51 18.33
C VAL A 11 -12.00 -13.35 18.20
N LEU A 12 -11.38 -14.23 17.41
CA LEU A 12 -10.04 -14.06 16.88
C LEU A 12 -10.07 -12.78 16.07
N SER A 13 -9.97 -11.63 16.75
CA SER A 13 -9.63 -10.38 16.10
C SER A 13 -8.18 -10.56 15.71
N SER A 14 -7.96 -11.17 14.55
CA SER A 14 -6.81 -10.90 13.71
C SER A 14 -6.89 -9.41 13.38
N THR A 15 -6.54 -8.54 14.34
CA THR A 15 -6.28 -7.15 14.05
C THR A 15 -4.97 -7.16 13.28
N ILE A 16 -5.06 -7.50 11.99
CA ILE A 16 -4.08 -7.04 11.02
C ILE A 16 -3.98 -5.55 11.32
N ILE A 17 -2.80 -5.09 11.67
CA ILE A 17 -2.55 -3.67 11.89
C ILE A 17 -2.85 -3.01 10.54
N GLU A 18 -4.07 -2.49 10.40
CA GLU A 18 -4.53 -1.82 9.17
C GLU A 18 -3.76 -0.50 9.08
N GLY A 19 -2.63 -0.54 8.39
CA GLY A 19 -1.88 0.67 8.06
C GLY A 19 -2.70 1.54 7.13
N LYS A 20 -2.91 2.80 7.49
CA LYS A 20 -3.48 3.81 6.59
C LYS A 20 -2.45 4.19 5.54
N LEU A 21 -2.90 4.50 4.33
CA LEU A 21 -2.01 4.90 3.24
C LEU A 21 -1.14 6.09 3.65
N GLY A 22 0.16 5.96 3.46
CA GLY A 22 1.14 7.01 3.77
C GLY A 22 1.46 7.20 5.25
N ASN A 23 0.83 6.47 6.19
CA ASN A 23 1.00 6.72 7.64
C ASN A 23 2.42 6.46 8.18
N ARG A 24 3.23 5.70 7.44
CA ARG A 24 4.65 5.46 7.76
C ARG A 24 5.57 6.60 7.32
N ASN A 25 5.06 7.60 6.61
CA ASN A 25 5.81 8.75 6.15
C ASN A 25 5.92 9.81 7.24
N GLU A 26 7.12 10.39 7.43
CA GLU A 26 7.33 11.47 8.41
C GLU A 26 6.50 12.73 8.12
N ASN A 27 6.14 12.96 6.85
CA ASN A 27 5.33 14.10 6.41
C ASN A 27 3.82 13.81 6.43
N TYR A 28 3.38 12.68 6.97
CA TYR A 28 1.97 12.26 6.95
C TYR A 28 1.01 13.31 7.51
N ASN A 29 1.23 13.75 8.75
CA ASN A 29 0.38 14.74 9.41
C ASN A 29 0.42 16.11 8.71
N VAL A 30 1.56 16.47 8.12
CA VAL A 30 1.70 17.70 7.33
C VAL A 30 0.80 17.64 6.10
N CYS A 31 0.87 16.53 5.35
CA CYS A 31 0.08 16.38 4.13
C CYS A 31 -1.42 16.21 4.39
N LEU A 32 -1.83 15.61 5.51
CA LEU A 32 -3.22 15.63 5.96
C LEU A 32 -3.71 17.07 6.20
N THR A 33 -2.91 17.86 6.91
CA THR A 33 -3.24 19.27 7.23
C THR A 33 -3.31 20.13 5.97
N GLU A 34 -2.31 20.05 5.10
CA GLU A 34 -2.24 20.84 3.86
C GLU A 34 -3.41 20.53 2.89
N ASN A 35 -3.95 19.31 2.94
CA ASN A 35 -5.08 18.89 2.10
C ASN A 35 -6.45 18.93 2.81
N ASN A 36 -6.50 19.37 4.08
CA ASN A 36 -7.71 19.37 4.89
C ASN A 36 -8.42 18.00 4.93
N VAL A 37 -7.64 16.95 5.22
CA VAL A 37 -8.09 15.55 5.29
C VAL A 37 -7.90 15.05 6.72
N SER A 38 -8.94 14.42 7.29
CA SER A 38 -8.82 13.73 8.58
C SER A 38 -8.08 12.40 8.42
N ASP A 39 -7.39 11.95 9.46
CA ASP A 39 -6.79 10.61 9.49
C ASP A 39 -7.85 9.51 9.22
N ASP A 40 -9.09 9.68 9.71
CA ASP A 40 -10.19 8.72 9.48
C ASP A 40 -10.71 8.70 8.03
N ASP A 41 -10.41 9.75 7.26
CA ASP A 41 -10.72 9.84 5.85
C ASP A 41 -9.65 9.19 4.97
N MET A 42 -8.61 8.59 5.55
CA MET A 42 -7.61 7.84 4.79
C MET A 42 -8.03 6.39 4.58
N PHE A 43 -7.75 5.85 3.39
CA PHE A 43 -7.90 4.42 3.14
C PHE A 43 -6.86 3.63 3.91
N SER A 44 -7.24 2.44 4.34
CA SER A 44 -6.30 1.42 4.79
C SER A 44 -5.68 0.68 3.60
N ILE A 45 -4.57 -0.02 3.84
CA ILE A 45 -4.02 -0.99 2.88
C ILE A 45 -5.07 -2.06 2.54
N THR A 46 -5.85 -2.52 3.53
CA THR A 46 -6.96 -3.47 3.32
C THR A 46 -7.99 -2.94 2.33
N ASP A 47 -8.39 -1.67 2.45
CA ASP A 47 -9.37 -1.07 1.54
C ASP A 47 -8.89 -1.09 0.09
N ILE A 48 -7.59 -0.89 -0.15
CA ILE A 48 -6.98 -0.96 -1.48
C ILE A 48 -6.96 -2.40 -2.01
N LEU A 49 -6.56 -3.37 -1.18
CA LEU A 49 -6.48 -4.77 -1.57
C LEU A 49 -7.87 -5.36 -1.87
N GLU A 50 -8.88 -4.96 -1.10
CA GLU A 50 -10.28 -5.37 -1.29
C GLU A 50 -11.01 -4.53 -2.35
N ASN A 51 -10.35 -3.56 -2.97
CA ASN A 51 -10.90 -2.62 -3.96
C ASN A 51 -12.08 -1.78 -3.45
N LYS A 52 -12.22 -1.59 -2.13
CA LYS A 52 -13.26 -0.75 -1.54
C LYS A 52 -13.15 0.71 -1.98
N HIS A 53 -11.93 1.18 -2.24
CA HIS A 53 -11.69 2.53 -2.75
C HIS A 53 -12.36 2.81 -4.10
N THR A 54 -12.66 1.78 -4.89
CA THR A 54 -13.29 1.92 -6.23
C THR A 54 -14.80 2.12 -6.19
N GLN A 55 -15.43 1.95 -5.02
CA GLN A 55 -16.88 2.12 -4.85
C GLN A 55 -17.31 3.57 -5.12
N SER A 56 -18.50 3.78 -5.68
CA SER A 56 -18.93 5.11 -6.14
C SER A 56 -19.12 6.10 -4.99
N GLU A 57 -19.52 5.64 -3.81
CA GLU A 57 -19.62 6.42 -2.58
C GLU A 57 -18.26 6.97 -2.11
N ASN A 58 -17.15 6.36 -2.56
CA ASN A 58 -15.80 6.68 -2.13
C ASN A 58 -15.08 7.67 -3.06
N GLN A 59 -15.72 8.21 -4.10
CA GLN A 59 -15.06 9.08 -5.09
C GLN A 59 -14.41 10.34 -4.48
N GLU A 60 -15.04 10.98 -3.50
CA GLU A 60 -14.45 12.14 -2.82
C GLU A 60 -13.24 11.73 -1.97
N LYS A 61 -13.39 10.63 -1.20
CA LYS A 61 -12.33 10.06 -0.38
C LYS A 61 -11.12 9.65 -1.23
N LEU A 62 -11.37 9.06 -2.41
CA LEU A 62 -10.37 8.71 -3.43
C LEU A 62 -9.53 9.91 -3.86
N LYS A 63 -10.18 11.01 -4.26
CA LYS A 63 -9.50 12.25 -4.66
C LYS A 63 -8.65 12.82 -3.55
N LYS A 64 -9.20 12.91 -2.32
CA LYS A 64 -8.49 13.40 -1.13
C LYS A 64 -7.25 12.57 -0.82
N ASN A 65 -7.37 11.24 -0.84
CA ASN A 65 -6.25 10.33 -0.59
C ASN A 65 -5.17 10.45 -1.66
N GLY A 66 -5.57 10.59 -2.93
CA GLY A 66 -4.62 10.84 -4.01
C GLY A 66 -3.82 12.12 -3.80
N CYS A 67 -4.47 13.20 -3.34
CA CYS A 67 -3.77 14.46 -3.08
C CYS A 67 -2.88 14.41 -1.83
N VAL A 68 -3.26 13.67 -0.79
CA VAL A 68 -2.37 13.40 0.36
C VAL A 68 -1.13 12.63 -0.10
N LEU A 69 -1.29 11.57 -0.90
CA LEU A 69 -0.15 10.80 -1.44
C LEU A 69 0.73 11.66 -2.35
N GLN A 70 0.12 12.49 -3.18
CA GLN A 70 0.83 13.44 -4.03
C GLN A 70 1.68 14.42 -3.22
N CYS A 71 1.13 14.97 -2.13
CA CYS A 71 1.89 15.79 -1.20
C CYS A 71 3.09 15.02 -0.60
N LEU A 72 2.89 13.76 -0.19
CA LEU A 72 3.98 12.95 0.36
C LEU A 72 5.12 12.74 -0.66
N LEU A 73 4.77 12.39 -1.90
CA LEU A 73 5.75 12.22 -2.98
C LEU A 73 6.49 13.54 -3.29
N GLN A 74 5.81 14.69 -3.19
CA GLN A 74 6.45 16.00 -3.32
C GLN A 74 7.40 16.34 -2.16
N LYS A 75 7.02 16.06 -0.91
CA LYS A 75 7.88 16.32 0.25
C LYS A 75 9.13 15.43 0.25
N GLU A 76 9.02 14.20 -0.24
CA GLU A 76 10.18 13.34 -0.52
C GLU A 76 11.00 13.82 -1.71
N GLY A 77 10.42 14.73 -2.51
CA GLY A 77 10.98 15.29 -3.73
C GLY A 77 11.18 14.24 -4.81
N VAL A 78 10.38 13.16 -4.80
CA VAL A 78 10.36 12.14 -5.84
C VAL A 78 9.33 12.44 -6.93
N MET A 79 8.55 13.50 -6.74
CA MET A 79 7.56 14.01 -7.67
C MET A 79 7.54 15.54 -7.65
N GLN A 80 7.37 16.16 -8.81
CA GLN A 80 7.12 17.59 -8.96
C GLN A 80 5.93 17.79 -9.89
N GLU A 81 4.90 18.51 -9.45
CA GLU A 81 3.59 18.51 -10.09
C GLU A 81 3.12 17.09 -10.44
N ALA A 82 2.96 16.78 -11.73
CA ALA A 82 2.59 15.45 -12.22
C ALA A 82 3.79 14.65 -12.72
N GLU A 83 5.02 15.13 -12.59
CA GLU A 83 6.22 14.46 -13.11
C GLU A 83 6.96 13.71 -12.01
N TYR A 84 7.39 12.49 -12.32
CA TYR A 84 8.20 11.68 -11.42
C TYR A 84 9.69 11.94 -11.62
N ASP A 85 10.43 11.98 -10.51
CA ASP A 85 11.87 11.74 -10.54
C ASP A 85 12.09 10.22 -10.36
N GLU A 86 12.07 9.48 -11.46
CA GLU A 86 12.11 8.02 -11.42
C GLU A 86 13.38 7.46 -10.77
N GLU A 87 14.53 8.11 -10.96
CA GLU A 87 15.80 7.72 -10.32
C GLU A 87 15.71 7.89 -8.80
N LYS A 88 15.12 9.01 -8.36
CA LYS A 88 14.94 9.25 -6.93
C LYS A 88 13.87 8.37 -6.31
N ILE A 89 12.81 8.01 -7.03
CA ILE A 89 11.85 6.98 -6.59
C ILE A 89 12.60 5.67 -6.32
N ARG A 90 13.37 5.17 -7.30
CA ARG A 90 14.11 3.90 -7.19
C ARG A 90 15.10 3.91 -6.03
N SER A 91 15.93 4.95 -5.92
CA SER A 91 16.92 5.06 -4.85
C SER A 91 16.26 5.21 -3.47
N SER A 92 15.18 5.98 -3.36
CA SER A 92 14.41 6.11 -2.11
C SER A 92 13.75 4.80 -1.71
N PHE A 93 13.23 4.05 -2.68
CA PHE A 93 12.66 2.74 -2.45
C PHE A 93 13.70 1.77 -1.89
N THR A 94 14.84 1.60 -2.58
CA THR A 94 15.95 0.75 -2.10
C THR A 94 16.42 1.16 -0.71
N LYS A 95 16.54 2.45 -0.42
CA LYS A 95 16.94 2.94 0.91
C LYS A 95 15.95 2.54 2.01
N LYS A 96 14.64 2.55 1.73
CA LYS A 96 13.60 2.27 2.72
C LYS A 96 13.32 0.78 2.90
N THR A 97 13.43 -0.01 1.83
CA THR A 97 13.02 -1.43 1.85
C THR A 97 14.20 -2.40 1.80
N ASN A 98 15.40 -1.92 1.50
CA ASN A 98 16.60 -2.73 1.16
C ASN A 98 16.45 -3.60 -0.09
N VAL A 99 15.34 -3.47 -0.84
CA VAL A 99 15.13 -4.18 -2.11
C VAL A 99 16.03 -3.57 -3.19
N LYS A 100 16.79 -4.43 -3.87
CA LYS A 100 17.80 -4.08 -4.88
C LYS A 100 17.28 -4.32 -6.30
N PRO A 101 17.89 -3.68 -7.32
CA PRO A 101 17.65 -4.01 -8.72
C PRO A 101 17.78 -5.50 -9.01
N GLY A 102 16.87 -6.05 -9.81
CA GLY A 102 16.79 -7.49 -10.11
C GLY A 102 15.97 -8.32 -9.13
N GLU A 103 15.55 -7.77 -7.98
CA GLU A 103 14.57 -8.42 -7.11
C GLU A 103 13.14 -8.20 -7.62
N GLU A 104 12.25 -9.19 -7.44
CA GLU A 104 10.88 -9.16 -7.98
C GLU A 104 10.12 -7.88 -7.61
N MET A 105 10.28 -7.40 -6.37
CA MET A 105 9.61 -6.20 -5.91
C MET A 105 10.19 -4.90 -6.53
N PHE A 106 11.48 -4.88 -6.89
CA PHE A 106 12.07 -3.75 -7.60
C PHE A 106 11.54 -3.65 -9.03
N GLU A 107 11.41 -4.80 -9.71
CA GLU A 107 10.83 -4.84 -11.04
C GLU A 107 9.34 -4.48 -11.03
N ALA A 108 8.61 -4.89 -9.99
CA ALA A 108 7.24 -4.47 -9.81
C ALA A 108 7.10 -2.95 -9.64
N LEU A 109 7.99 -2.31 -8.86
CA LEU A 109 8.04 -0.85 -8.78
C LEU A 109 8.27 -0.22 -10.16
N ASN A 110 9.23 -0.71 -10.95
CA ASN A 110 9.50 -0.20 -12.29
C ASN A 110 8.27 -0.30 -13.20
N ASN A 111 7.53 -1.41 -13.13
CA ASN A 111 6.29 -1.59 -13.88
C ASN A 111 5.23 -0.57 -13.45
N CYS A 112 5.03 -0.38 -12.14
CA CYS A 112 4.09 0.61 -11.63
C CYS A 112 4.43 2.06 -12.04
N ILE A 113 5.72 2.41 -12.05
CA ILE A 113 6.18 3.71 -12.57
C ILE A 113 5.80 3.82 -14.05
N ASN A 114 6.11 2.80 -14.87
CA ASN A 114 5.83 2.82 -16.30
C ASN A 114 4.34 2.86 -16.64
N GLU A 115 3.49 2.17 -15.88
CA GLU A 115 2.04 2.17 -16.05
C GLU A 115 1.41 3.54 -15.73
N THR A 116 1.99 4.27 -14.78
CA THR A 116 1.38 5.50 -14.25
C THR A 116 2.05 6.79 -14.74
N LYS A 117 3.27 6.73 -15.32
CA LYS A 117 4.05 7.93 -15.70
C LYS A 117 3.40 8.85 -16.73
N ASN A 118 2.40 8.37 -17.48
CA ASN A 118 1.70 9.20 -18.47
C ASN A 118 0.39 9.81 -17.95
N LEU A 119 -0.01 9.50 -16.71
CA LEU A 119 -1.13 10.17 -16.07
C LEU A 119 -0.78 11.65 -15.83
N THR A 120 -1.73 12.53 -16.10
CA THR A 120 -1.53 13.99 -16.05
C THR A 120 -2.12 14.63 -14.79
N GLU A 121 -3.16 14.04 -14.21
CA GLU A 121 -3.72 14.48 -12.94
C GLU A 121 -2.84 13.94 -11.80
N LYS A 122 -2.23 14.85 -11.04
CA LYS A 122 -1.18 14.53 -10.06
C LYS A 122 -1.68 13.72 -8.86
N CYS A 123 -2.91 13.97 -8.39
CA CYS A 123 -3.47 13.22 -7.27
C CYS A 123 -3.80 11.78 -7.68
N GLU A 124 -4.46 11.60 -8.83
CA GLU A 124 -4.78 10.32 -9.46
C GLU A 124 -3.51 9.52 -9.74
N LYS A 125 -2.51 10.16 -10.34
CA LYS A 125 -1.21 9.55 -10.64
C LYS A 125 -0.53 8.98 -9.39
N SER A 126 -0.49 9.78 -8.31
CA SER A 126 0.12 9.38 -7.03
C SER A 126 -0.63 8.23 -6.37
N LEU A 127 -1.96 8.23 -6.47
CA LEU A 127 -2.79 7.16 -5.97
C LEU A 127 -2.59 5.87 -6.78
N ALA A 128 -2.60 5.95 -8.11
CA ALA A 128 -2.42 4.81 -9.00
C ALA A 128 -1.06 4.14 -8.80
N LEU A 129 0.01 4.93 -8.60
CA LEU A 129 1.34 4.39 -8.27
C LEU A 129 1.31 3.60 -6.97
N THR A 130 0.72 4.20 -5.93
CA THR A 130 0.63 3.59 -4.59
C THR A 130 -0.20 2.31 -4.62
N GLU A 131 -1.35 2.33 -5.28
CA GLU A 131 -2.21 1.16 -5.47
C GLU A 131 -1.49 0.04 -6.22
N CYS A 132 -0.79 0.36 -7.31
CA CYS A 132 -0.04 -0.63 -8.08
C CYS A 132 1.04 -1.31 -7.22
N VAL A 133 1.81 -0.52 -6.45
CA VAL A 133 2.87 -1.03 -5.58
C VAL A 133 2.30 -1.94 -4.48
N ILE A 134 1.21 -1.53 -3.83
CA ILE A 134 0.55 -2.35 -2.79
C ILE A 134 0.05 -3.68 -3.37
N LYS A 135 -0.61 -3.64 -4.53
CA LYS A 135 -1.11 -4.84 -5.21
C LYS A 135 0.02 -5.73 -5.73
N ALA A 136 1.16 -5.16 -6.10
CA ALA A 136 2.34 -5.93 -6.44
C ALA A 136 2.93 -6.64 -5.22
N GLU A 137 3.10 -5.93 -4.11
CA GLU A 137 3.62 -6.49 -2.86
C GLU A 137 2.78 -7.67 -2.38
N GLU A 138 1.45 -7.51 -2.35
CA GLU A 138 0.53 -8.59 -1.95
C GLU A 138 0.61 -9.80 -2.88
N ARG A 139 0.73 -9.59 -4.20
CA ARG A 139 0.90 -10.69 -5.16
C ARG A 139 2.20 -11.47 -4.91
N ILE A 140 3.31 -10.77 -4.74
CA ILE A 140 4.62 -11.39 -4.48
C ILE A 140 4.60 -12.16 -3.14
N PHE A 141 4.05 -11.54 -2.10
CA PHE A 141 3.91 -12.19 -0.79
C PHE A 141 3.09 -13.49 -0.88
N ASN A 142 1.96 -13.47 -1.58
CA ASN A 142 1.13 -14.66 -1.77
C ASN A 142 1.84 -15.75 -2.59
N ILE A 143 2.59 -15.40 -3.63
CA ILE A 143 3.40 -16.36 -4.40
C ILE A 143 4.44 -17.03 -3.50
N HIS A 144 5.19 -16.27 -2.70
CA HIS A 144 6.17 -16.83 -1.79
C HIS A 144 5.53 -17.72 -0.72
N LYS A 145 4.40 -17.30 -0.16
CA LYS A 145 3.63 -18.10 0.81
C LYS A 145 3.17 -19.43 0.23
N LEU A 146 2.76 -19.46 -1.04
CA LEU A 146 2.36 -20.69 -1.72
C LEU A 146 3.55 -21.61 -1.97
N LYS A 147 4.67 -21.08 -2.50
CA LYS A 147 5.92 -21.84 -2.70
C LYS A 147 6.44 -22.46 -1.40
N HIS A 148 6.39 -21.71 -0.29
CA HIS A 148 6.80 -22.23 1.02
C HIS A 148 5.93 -23.39 1.49
N LYS A 149 4.61 -23.33 1.28
CA LYS A 149 3.71 -24.43 1.63
C LYS A 149 3.95 -25.68 0.78
N GLU A 150 4.16 -25.52 -0.53
CA GLU A 150 4.47 -26.63 -1.43
C GLU A 150 5.75 -27.36 -0.98
N HIS A 151 6.81 -26.63 -0.64
CA HIS A 151 8.05 -27.22 -0.13
C HIS A 151 7.89 -27.90 1.24
N GLU A 152 7.01 -27.40 2.11
CA GLU A 152 6.72 -28.05 3.41
C GLU A 152 5.95 -29.37 3.23
N ASP A 153 4.97 -29.39 2.32
CA ASP A 153 4.16 -30.58 2.03
C ASP A 153 4.98 -31.67 1.30
N GLU A 154 5.87 -31.30 0.39
CA GLU A 154 6.81 -32.24 -0.28
C GLU A 154 7.77 -32.90 0.73
N ASN A 155 8.38 -32.12 1.63
CA ASN A 155 9.28 -32.65 2.66
C ASN A 155 8.58 -33.57 3.67
N LYS A 156 7.26 -33.43 3.84
CA LYS A 156 6.45 -34.29 4.71
C LYS A 156 5.99 -35.57 4.02
N SER A 157 5.92 -35.57 2.69
CA SER A 157 5.60 -36.75 1.88
C SER A 157 6.80 -37.70 1.69
N GLU A 158 8.03 -37.22 1.88
CA GLU A 158 9.26 -38.01 1.72
C GLU A 158 9.80 -38.62 3.03
N LYS A 159 9.06 -38.50 4.14
CA LYS A 159 9.41 -39.04 5.47
C LYS A 159 8.39 -40.03 6.00
#